data_AF-A0A5K4EY43-F1
#
_entry.id   AF-A0A5K4EY43-F1
#
_cell.length_a   1.000
_cell.length_b   1.000
_cell.length_c   1.000
_cell.angle_alpha   90.00
_cell.angle_beta   90.00
_cell.angle_gamma   90.00
#
_symmetry.space_group_name_H-M   'P 1'
#
loop_
_entity.id
_entity.type
_entity.pdbx_description
1 polymer ?
#
loop_
_entity_poly.entity_id
_entity_poly.type
_entity_poly.pdbx_seq_one_letter_code
_entity_poly.pdbx_strand_id
1 'polypeptide(L)'
;MILLISGGHGILGIVQGLEDYVLLGTALDASPGDVLDKLSRRLKLNRLSDECLKGVAGGKAIEIIAKTYNGDHQRFNLPLPRSQSKDCDFSFTGIHAAAEQLINKLESENRGSGCALSIQDIADVCASVQFCMTRLICRRVQRAIEYCLLNTDSRASVIRNHPTALVVSGGVGSNCVIRAGLTEVANHYNLRFVAPPPSLCTDNGIMIAWNGVLLQKENSSRIIEDISSVDFCPRSTFGVDCREDVKQANISIEPIKLSSDIFQP
;
A
#
# COMPACT_ATOMS: atom_id res chain seq x y z
N MET A 1 5.66 5.90 12.23
CA MET A 1 4.78 6.00 11.05
C MET A 1 4.26 4.63 10.69
N ILE A 2 3.00 4.54 10.30
CA ILE A 2 2.37 3.27 9.89
C ILE A 2 1.77 3.41 8.49
N LEU A 3 1.89 2.34 7.71
CA LEU A 3 1.22 2.16 6.43
C LEU A 3 0.49 0.82 6.45
N LEU A 4 -0.84 0.86 6.42
CA LEU A 4 -1.69 -0.33 6.29
C LEU A 4 -2.21 -0.41 4.86
N ILE A 5 -1.71 -1.37 4.10
CA ILE A 5 -2.10 -1.62 2.70
C ILE A 5 -2.55 -3.07 2.52
N SER A 6 -3.85 -3.26 2.31
CA SER A 6 -4.50 -4.57 2.21
C SER A 6 -5.51 -4.61 1.06
N GLY A 7 -6.30 -5.69 0.98
CA GLY A 7 -7.45 -5.79 0.08
C GLY A 7 -8.60 -4.82 0.42
N GLY A 8 -8.64 -4.27 1.65
CA GLY A 8 -9.69 -3.33 2.08
C GLY A 8 -9.20 -1.96 2.50
N HIS A 9 -7.89 -1.79 2.72
CA HIS A 9 -7.34 -0.60 3.37
C HIS A 9 -6.16 -0.02 2.60
N GLY A 10 -6.03 1.29 2.65
CA GLY A 10 -4.85 2.03 2.25
C GLY A 10 -4.68 3.23 3.18
N ILE A 11 -4.24 2.99 4.41
CA ILE A 11 -4.17 4.00 5.49
C ILE A 11 -2.71 4.35 5.73
N LEU A 12 -2.41 5.65 5.78
CA LEU A 12 -1.11 6.20 6.11
C LEU A 12 -1.26 7.17 7.28
N GLY A 13 -0.50 6.94 8.35
CA GLY A 13 -0.63 7.74 9.57
C GLY A 13 0.56 7.66 10.50
N ILE A 14 0.44 8.36 11.62
CA ILE A 14 1.39 8.30 12.73
C ILE A 14 0.68 7.79 13.99
N VAL A 15 1.40 6.98 14.75
CA VAL A 15 0.96 6.43 16.04
C VAL A 15 1.78 7.13 17.10
N GLN A 16 1.11 7.82 18.01
CA GLN A 16 1.75 8.57 19.10
C GLN A 16 1.55 7.89 20.46
N GLY A 17 0.60 6.96 20.54
CA GLY A 17 0.27 6.16 21.70
C GLY A 17 -0.72 5.05 21.33
N LEU A 18 -1.10 4.23 22.30
CA LEU A 18 -1.98 3.08 22.09
C LEU A 18 -3.38 3.46 21.56
N GLU A 19 -3.81 4.68 21.86
CA GLU A 19 -5.13 5.21 21.47
C GLU A 19 -5.01 6.56 20.75
N ASP A 20 -3.77 6.97 20.44
CA ASP A 20 -3.49 8.24 19.78
C ASP A 20 -2.89 7.99 18.39
N TYR A 21 -3.75 8.18 17.41
CA TYR A 21 -3.50 7.96 16.00
C TYR A 21 -3.84 9.23 15.23
N VAL A 22 -3.01 9.54 14.24
CA VAL A 22 -3.25 10.66 13.32
C VAL A 22 -3.22 10.13 11.89
N LEU A 23 -4.32 10.35 11.18
CA LEU A 23 -4.48 10.00 9.77
C LEU A 23 -3.86 11.10 8.91
N LEU A 24 -2.90 10.73 8.07
CA LEU A 24 -2.20 11.65 7.17
C LEU A 24 -2.64 11.45 5.71
N GLY A 25 -3.08 10.25 5.36
CA GLY A 25 -3.58 9.93 4.02
C GLY A 25 -4.35 8.63 3.99
N THR A 26 -5.29 8.53 3.05
CA THR A 26 -6.09 7.33 2.84
C THR A 26 -6.29 7.03 1.35
N ALA A 27 -6.64 5.78 1.02
CA ALA A 27 -7.19 5.45 -0.29
C ALA A 27 -8.56 6.11 -0.43
N LEU A 28 -8.71 6.96 -1.46
CA LEU A 28 -9.95 7.69 -1.73
C LEU A 28 -10.96 6.88 -2.52
N ASP A 29 -10.50 5.82 -3.19
CA ASP A 29 -11.29 5.06 -4.15
C ASP A 29 -11.27 3.55 -3.87
N ALA A 30 -10.39 2.80 -4.52
CA ALA A 30 -10.18 1.37 -4.29
C ALA A 30 -8.94 1.17 -3.41
N SER A 31 -8.87 0.03 -2.73
CA SER A 31 -7.64 -0.38 -2.06
C SER A 31 -6.60 -0.87 -3.10
N PRO A 32 -5.30 -0.87 -2.78
CA PRO A 32 -4.30 -1.42 -3.69
C PRO A 32 -4.51 -2.93 -3.91
N GLY A 33 -4.97 -3.67 -2.90
CA GLY A 33 -5.20 -5.11 -3.01
C GLY A 33 -6.37 -5.45 -3.92
N ASP A 34 -7.47 -4.69 -3.84
CA ASP A 34 -8.63 -4.86 -4.74
C ASP A 34 -8.24 -4.60 -6.19
N VAL A 35 -7.43 -3.57 -6.47
CA VAL A 35 -6.92 -3.30 -7.82
C VAL A 35 -6.06 -4.45 -8.34
N LEU A 36 -5.13 -4.95 -7.52
CA LEU A 36 -4.28 -6.09 -7.89
C LEU A 36 -5.11 -7.37 -8.13
N ASP A 37 -6.10 -7.65 -7.29
CA ASP A 37 -6.97 -8.83 -7.44
C ASP A 37 -7.89 -8.73 -8.68
N LYS A 38 -8.37 -7.53 -9.02
CA LYS A 38 -9.11 -7.28 -10.27
C LYS A 38 -8.23 -7.51 -11.49
N LEU A 39 -7.01 -6.98 -11.50
CA LEU A 39 -6.07 -7.16 -12.62
C LEU A 39 -5.62 -8.61 -12.78
N SER A 40 -5.36 -9.33 -11.68
CA SER A 40 -5.08 -10.77 -11.72
C SER A 40 -6.22 -11.55 -12.38
N ARG A 41 -7.48 -11.25 -12.02
CA ARG A 41 -8.66 -11.86 -12.66
C ARG A 41 -8.78 -11.47 -14.13
N ARG A 42 -8.54 -10.21 -14.49
CA ARG A 42 -8.57 -9.71 -15.87
C ARG A 42 -7.56 -10.42 -16.79
N LEU A 43 -6.36 -10.66 -16.26
CA LEU A 43 -5.27 -11.37 -16.93
C LEU A 43 -5.43 -12.90 -16.87
N LYS A 44 -6.47 -13.41 -16.19
CA LYS A 44 -6.77 -14.84 -16.04
C LYS A 44 -5.57 -15.63 -15.48
N LEU A 45 -4.83 -15.05 -14.54
CA LEU A 45 -3.60 -15.66 -14.01
C LEU A 45 -3.85 -17.04 -13.40
N ASN A 46 -5.03 -17.25 -12.80
CA ASN A 46 -5.44 -18.54 -12.25
C ASN A 46 -5.66 -19.65 -13.29
N ARG A 47 -5.70 -19.33 -14.59
CA ARG A 47 -5.81 -20.29 -15.70
C ARG A 47 -4.48 -20.57 -16.37
N LEU A 48 -3.41 -19.89 -15.96
CA LEU A 48 -2.07 -20.22 -16.43
C LEU A 48 -1.67 -21.57 -15.83
N SER A 49 -1.03 -22.42 -16.65
CA SER A 49 -0.58 -23.77 -16.29
C SER A 49 0.61 -23.79 -15.32
N ASP A 50 0.71 -22.78 -14.45
CA ASP A 50 1.81 -22.62 -13.50
C ASP A 50 1.36 -23.12 -12.12
N GLU A 51 2.00 -24.18 -11.63
CA GLU A 51 1.71 -24.74 -10.31
C GLU A 51 1.91 -23.72 -9.18
N CYS A 52 2.81 -22.74 -9.38
CA CYS A 52 3.12 -21.70 -8.40
C CYS A 52 1.93 -20.75 -8.14
N LEU A 53 0.89 -20.76 -8.99
CA LEU A 53 -0.29 -19.90 -8.84
C LEU A 53 -1.48 -20.58 -8.18
N LYS A 54 -1.40 -21.89 -7.92
CA LYS A 54 -2.52 -22.66 -7.37
C LYS A 54 -2.81 -22.24 -5.93
N GLY A 55 -4.01 -21.69 -5.69
CA GLY A 55 -4.45 -21.25 -4.36
C GLY A 55 -3.82 -19.93 -3.89
N VAL A 56 -3.16 -19.19 -4.79
CA VAL A 56 -2.49 -17.92 -4.47
C VAL A 56 -3.45 -16.73 -4.66
N ALA A 57 -3.41 -15.79 -3.73
CA ALA A 57 -4.17 -14.54 -3.82
C ALA A 57 -3.72 -13.70 -5.03
N GLY A 58 -4.64 -12.94 -5.65
CA GLY A 58 -4.38 -12.26 -6.93
C GLY A 58 -3.21 -11.28 -6.88
N GLY A 59 -3.10 -10.48 -5.81
CA GLY A 59 -1.95 -9.60 -5.62
C GLY A 59 -0.60 -10.33 -5.53
N LYS A 60 -0.57 -11.53 -4.95
CA LYS A 60 0.64 -12.36 -4.91
C LYS A 60 0.91 -13.05 -6.25
N ALA A 61 -0.13 -13.43 -6.99
CA ALA A 61 0.00 -13.98 -8.33
C ALA A 61 0.65 -12.99 -9.30
N ILE A 62 0.30 -11.70 -9.23
CA ILE A 62 0.94 -10.64 -10.03
C ILE A 62 2.45 -10.58 -9.74
N GLU A 63 2.85 -10.68 -8.48
CA GLU A 63 4.26 -10.67 -8.08
C GLU A 63 5.02 -11.89 -8.59
N ILE A 64 4.42 -13.08 -8.47
CA ILE A 64 5.03 -14.32 -8.96
C ILE A 64 5.21 -14.23 -10.48
N ILE A 65 4.19 -13.83 -11.23
CA ILE A 65 4.29 -13.76 -12.70
C ILE A 65 5.32 -12.74 -13.16
N ALA A 66 5.32 -11.53 -12.58
CA ALA A 66 6.32 -10.51 -12.89
C ALA A 66 7.74 -11.03 -12.64
N LYS A 67 7.95 -11.75 -11.53
CA LYS A 67 9.26 -12.30 -11.18
C LYS A 67 9.66 -13.50 -12.05
N THR A 68 8.82 -14.52 -12.11
CA THR A 68 9.12 -15.81 -12.79
C THR A 68 9.46 -15.62 -14.26
N TYR A 69 8.80 -14.66 -14.92
CA TYR A 69 8.98 -14.40 -16.34
C TYR A 69 9.80 -13.12 -16.63
N ASN A 70 10.53 -12.61 -15.63
CA ASN A 70 11.42 -11.44 -15.77
C ASN A 70 10.74 -10.26 -16.47
N GLY A 71 9.58 -9.84 -15.96
CA GLY A 71 8.77 -8.79 -16.53
C GLY A 71 9.51 -7.44 -16.55
N ASP A 72 9.52 -6.78 -17.70
CA ASP A 72 10.10 -5.45 -17.85
C ASP A 72 9.13 -4.38 -17.30
N HIS A 73 9.44 -3.91 -16.09
CA HIS A 73 8.68 -2.87 -15.42
C HIS A 73 8.63 -1.53 -16.19
N GLN A 74 9.57 -1.27 -17.09
CA GLN A 74 9.68 -0.02 -17.85
C GLN A 74 8.98 -0.07 -19.22
N ARG A 75 8.60 -1.27 -19.69
CA ARG A 75 7.96 -1.44 -21.00
C ARG A 75 6.70 -0.59 -21.14
N PHE A 76 5.90 -0.49 -20.09
CA PHE A 76 4.65 0.28 -20.10
C PHE A 76 4.66 1.42 -19.08
N ASN A 77 4.56 2.65 -19.59
CA ASN A 77 4.49 3.83 -18.74
C ASN A 77 3.05 4.09 -18.27
N LEU A 78 2.70 3.56 -17.09
CA LEU A 78 1.41 3.81 -16.45
C LEU A 78 1.39 5.18 -15.76
N PRO A 79 0.25 5.90 -15.77
CA PRO A 79 0.14 7.20 -15.13
C PRO A 79 0.27 7.06 -13.60
N LEU A 80 0.84 8.09 -12.96
CA LEU A 80 0.80 8.24 -11.51
C LEU A 80 -0.40 9.13 -11.14
N PRO A 81 -1.52 8.56 -10.64
CA PRO A 81 -2.70 9.35 -10.31
C PRO A 81 -2.40 10.37 -9.22
N ARG A 82 -3.04 11.55 -9.32
CA ARG A 82 -2.87 12.65 -8.37
C ARG A 82 -1.41 13.09 -8.18
N SER A 83 -0.56 12.92 -9.20
CA SER A 83 0.87 13.26 -9.12
C SER A 83 1.17 14.73 -8.82
N GLN A 84 0.24 15.63 -9.16
CA GLN A 84 0.27 17.06 -8.87
C GLN A 84 -0.30 17.41 -7.48
N SER A 85 -1.12 16.53 -6.90
CA SER A 85 -1.70 16.75 -5.57
C SER A 85 -0.64 16.59 -4.50
N LYS A 86 -0.50 17.60 -3.64
CA LYS A 86 0.46 17.64 -2.53
C LYS A 86 -0.15 17.16 -1.21
N ASP A 87 -1.04 16.18 -1.30
CA ASP A 87 -1.60 15.44 -0.17
C ASP A 87 -0.87 14.09 0.00
N CYS A 88 -1.24 13.32 1.02
CA CYS A 88 -0.77 11.96 1.23
C CYS A 88 -1.81 10.89 0.82
N ASP A 89 -2.88 11.30 0.13
CA ASP A 89 -3.96 10.40 -0.30
C ASP A 89 -3.58 9.55 -1.52
N PHE A 90 -4.17 8.37 -1.59
CA PHE A 90 -3.96 7.43 -2.69
C PHE A 90 -5.19 7.39 -3.61
N SER A 91 -4.94 7.22 -4.92
CA SER A 91 -5.96 6.84 -5.90
C SER A 91 -5.41 5.70 -6.73
N PHE A 92 -6.00 4.52 -6.57
CA PHE A 92 -5.57 3.31 -7.26
C PHE A 92 -6.46 2.99 -8.46
N THR A 93 -7.68 3.54 -8.54
CA THR A 93 -8.58 3.33 -9.69
C THR A 93 -8.00 3.89 -10.99
N GLY A 94 -7.23 4.98 -10.94
CA GLY A 94 -6.53 5.50 -12.11
C GLY A 94 -5.49 4.53 -12.67
N ILE A 95 -4.78 3.80 -11.79
CA ILE A 95 -3.82 2.76 -12.20
C ILE A 95 -4.59 1.58 -12.82
N HIS A 96 -5.69 1.15 -12.18
CA HIS A 96 -6.55 0.08 -12.68
C HIS A 96 -7.09 0.38 -14.08
N ALA A 97 -7.66 1.56 -14.29
CA ALA A 97 -8.23 1.96 -15.58
C ALA A 97 -7.17 2.03 -16.69
N ALA A 98 -5.99 2.57 -16.39
CA ALA A 98 -4.89 2.62 -17.34
C ALA A 98 -4.36 1.23 -17.71
N ALA A 99 -4.26 0.32 -16.73
CA ALA A 99 -3.85 -1.07 -16.95
C ALA A 99 -4.90 -1.83 -17.78
N GLU A 100 -6.20 -1.66 -17.51
CA GLU A 100 -7.28 -2.23 -18.33
C GLU A 100 -7.22 -1.75 -19.79
N GLN A 101 -7.03 -0.44 -20.00
CA GLN A 101 -6.86 0.12 -21.35
C GLN A 101 -5.64 -0.46 -22.07
N LEU A 102 -4.51 -0.61 -21.36
CA LEU A 102 -3.31 -1.23 -21.89
C LEU A 102 -3.55 -2.69 -22.29
N ILE A 103 -4.18 -3.48 -21.42
CA ILE A 103 -4.50 -4.89 -21.70
C ILE A 103 -5.41 -5.00 -22.92
N ASN A 104 -6.46 -4.17 -23.02
CA ASN A 104 -7.36 -4.15 -24.17
C ASN A 104 -6.64 -3.80 -25.48
N LYS A 105 -5.71 -2.84 -25.42
CA LYS A 105 -4.88 -2.46 -26.58
C LYS A 105 -4.01 -3.63 -27.04
N LEU A 106 -3.28 -4.27 -26.13
CA LEU A 106 -2.43 -5.43 -26.44
C LEU A 106 -3.24 -6.60 -26.99
N GLU A 107 -4.45 -6.84 -26.48
CA GLU A 107 -5.35 -7.86 -27.02
C GLU A 107 -5.83 -7.52 -28.44
N SER A 108 -6.14 -6.25 -28.72
CA SER A 108 -6.58 -5.82 -30.04
C SER A 108 -5.48 -5.95 -31.10
N GLU A 109 -4.23 -5.64 -30.74
CA GLU A 109 -3.06 -5.79 -31.61
C GLU A 109 -2.77 -7.26 -31.91
N ASN A 110 -2.95 -8.14 -30.92
CA ASN A 110 -2.74 -9.58 -31.07
C ASN A 110 -3.89 -10.33 -31.79
N ARG A 111 -5.10 -9.75 -31.86
CA ARG A 111 -6.23 -10.34 -32.61
C ARG A 111 -5.95 -10.48 -34.11
N GLY A 112 -5.08 -9.65 -34.68
CA GLY A 112 -4.61 -9.83 -36.06
C GLY A 112 -3.83 -11.14 -36.28
N SER A 113 -3.29 -11.71 -35.20
CA SER A 113 -2.49 -12.94 -35.19
C SER A 113 -3.22 -14.15 -34.59
N GLY A 114 -4.49 -13.99 -34.16
CA GLY A 114 -5.33 -15.08 -33.61
C GLY A 114 -4.94 -15.60 -32.22
N CYS A 115 -3.92 -15.02 -31.56
CA CYS A 115 -3.42 -15.48 -30.26
C CYS A 115 -3.94 -14.61 -29.10
N ALA A 116 -4.09 -15.26 -27.93
CA ALA A 116 -4.22 -14.56 -26.65
C ALA A 116 -2.92 -13.80 -26.31
N LEU A 117 -2.95 -12.93 -25.30
CA LEU A 117 -1.74 -12.24 -24.80
C LEU A 117 -0.62 -13.24 -24.52
N SER A 118 0.60 -12.90 -24.94
CA SER A 118 1.77 -13.71 -24.62
C SER A 118 2.05 -13.67 -23.12
N ILE A 119 2.71 -14.71 -22.60
CA ILE A 119 3.10 -14.74 -21.18
C ILE A 119 4.03 -13.56 -20.83
N GLN A 120 4.87 -13.12 -21.77
CA GLN A 120 5.74 -11.97 -21.59
C GLN A 120 4.94 -10.66 -21.47
N ASP A 121 3.92 -10.45 -22.33
CA ASP A 121 3.06 -9.27 -22.21
C ASP A 121 2.37 -9.22 -20.85
N ILE A 122 1.91 -10.37 -20.34
CA ILE A 122 1.31 -10.47 -19.01
C ILE A 122 2.34 -10.12 -17.93
N ALA A 123 3.55 -10.68 -18.01
CA ALA A 123 4.63 -10.41 -17.06
C ALA A 123 5.02 -8.94 -17.01
N ASP A 124 5.17 -8.31 -18.17
CA ASP A 124 5.52 -6.89 -18.29
C ASP A 124 4.39 -5.99 -17.77
N VAL A 125 3.12 -6.32 -18.04
CA VAL A 125 1.97 -5.61 -17.44
C VAL A 125 2.00 -5.73 -15.91
N CYS A 126 2.21 -6.94 -15.38
CA CYS A 126 2.32 -7.17 -13.94
C CYS A 126 3.45 -6.34 -13.32
N ALA A 127 4.64 -6.34 -13.94
CA ALA A 127 5.80 -5.59 -13.49
C ALA A 127 5.57 -4.06 -13.53
N SER A 128 5.03 -3.53 -14.64
CA SER A 128 4.74 -2.10 -14.77
C SER A 128 3.66 -1.62 -13.79
N VAL A 129 2.63 -2.43 -13.51
CA VAL A 129 1.62 -2.12 -12.47
C VAL A 129 2.25 -2.06 -11.09
N GLN A 130 3.08 -3.05 -10.73
CA GLN A 130 3.78 -3.06 -9.45
C GLN A 130 4.72 -1.87 -9.29
N PHE A 131 5.46 -1.53 -10.34
CA PHE A 131 6.34 -0.36 -10.36
C PHE A 131 5.57 0.94 -10.15
N CYS A 132 4.48 1.15 -10.90
CA CYS A 132 3.64 2.34 -10.77
C CYS A 132 3.05 2.46 -9.36
N MET A 133 2.51 1.37 -8.82
CA MET A 133 1.91 1.34 -7.49
C MET A 133 2.96 1.59 -6.40
N THR A 134 4.14 0.96 -6.50
CA THR A 134 5.26 1.17 -5.56
C THR A 134 5.69 2.63 -5.55
N ARG A 135 5.85 3.26 -6.72
CA ARG A 135 6.21 4.68 -6.84
C ARG A 135 5.16 5.59 -6.22
N LEU A 136 3.87 5.35 -6.48
CA LEU A 136 2.79 6.11 -5.86
C LEU A 136 2.88 6.03 -4.33
N ILE A 137 2.98 4.81 -3.79
CA ILE A 137 3.02 4.57 -2.34
C ILE A 137 4.25 5.26 -1.73
N CYS A 138 5.44 5.06 -2.29
CA CYS A 138 6.69 5.66 -1.81
C CYS A 138 6.61 7.18 -1.77
N ARG A 139 6.04 7.83 -2.81
CA ARG A 139 5.87 9.28 -2.84
C ARG A 139 4.95 9.81 -1.74
N ARG A 140 3.85 9.09 -1.42
CA ARG A 140 2.94 9.51 -0.33
C ARG A 140 3.58 9.30 1.03
N VAL A 141 4.28 8.19 1.24
CA VAL A 141 5.02 7.93 2.48
C VAL A 141 6.12 8.96 2.68
N GLN A 142 6.91 9.25 1.64
CA GLN A 142 7.93 10.30 1.66
C GLN A 142 7.34 11.65 2.12
N ARG A 143 6.24 12.09 1.49
CA ARG A 143 5.58 13.35 1.88
C ARG A 143 5.06 13.33 3.30
N ALA A 144 4.51 12.20 3.76
CA ALA A 144 4.04 12.09 5.14
C ALA A 144 5.21 12.22 6.13
N ILE A 145 6.38 11.64 5.82
CA ILE A 145 7.57 11.77 6.66
C ILE A 145 7.99 13.23 6.74
N GLU A 146 8.13 13.90 5.58
CA GLU A 146 8.47 15.34 5.52
C GLU A 146 7.48 16.20 6.29
N TYR A 147 6.17 15.91 6.17
CA TYR A 147 5.14 16.59 6.93
C TYR A 147 5.34 16.43 8.44
N CYS A 148 5.61 15.21 8.93
CA CYS A 148 5.89 14.99 10.35
C CYS A 148 7.16 15.73 10.80
N LEU A 149 8.24 15.70 10.00
CA LEU A 149 9.50 16.36 10.33
C LEU A 149 9.33 17.88 10.45
N LEU A 150 8.56 18.51 9.58
CA LEU A 150 8.33 19.96 9.60
C LEU A 150 7.38 20.42 10.71
N ASN A 151 6.46 19.57 11.15
CA ASN A 151 5.38 19.97 12.08
C ASN A 151 5.61 19.54 13.53
N THR A 152 6.66 18.78 13.86
CA THR A 152 6.86 18.32 15.25
C THR A 152 7.29 19.45 16.20
N ASP A 153 7.94 20.50 15.69
CA ASP A 153 8.45 21.62 16.52
C ASP A 153 7.40 22.70 16.85
N SER A 154 6.21 22.61 16.25
CA SER A 154 5.13 23.58 16.49
C SER A 154 4.33 23.21 17.72
N ARG A 155 4.22 24.12 18.70
CA ARG A 155 3.36 23.96 19.90
C ARG A 155 1.88 23.70 19.58
N ALA A 156 1.43 24.02 18.37
CA ALA A 156 0.06 23.82 17.92
C ALA A 156 -0.14 22.51 17.13
N SER A 157 0.92 21.72 16.93
CA SER A 157 0.86 20.51 16.12
C SER A 157 0.16 19.37 16.84
N VAL A 158 -0.73 18.68 16.11
CA VAL A 158 -1.31 17.41 16.55
C VAL A 158 -0.23 16.31 16.64
N ILE A 159 0.86 16.46 15.88
CA ILE A 159 2.00 15.55 15.86
C ILE A 159 3.03 16.02 16.89
N ARG A 160 3.20 15.22 17.94
CA ARG A 160 4.06 15.51 19.09
C ARG A 160 5.46 14.90 18.99
N ASN A 161 5.63 13.89 18.13
CA ASN A 161 6.90 13.16 18.01
C ASN A 161 7.26 12.90 16.55
N HIS A 162 8.55 12.99 16.24
CA HIS A 162 9.08 12.53 14.96
C HIS A 162 8.89 11.01 14.80
N PRO A 163 8.67 10.52 13.57
CA PRO A 163 8.62 9.10 13.32
C PRO A 163 9.99 8.47 13.61
N THR A 164 10.01 7.37 14.35
CA THR A 164 11.24 6.59 14.65
C THR A 164 11.34 5.31 13.80
N ALA A 165 10.24 4.92 13.18
CA ALA A 165 10.14 3.74 12.33
C ALA A 165 9.04 3.91 11.29
N LEU A 166 9.19 3.23 10.16
CA LEU A 166 8.15 2.98 9.17
C LEU A 166 7.68 1.53 9.32
N VAL A 167 6.46 1.35 9.82
CA VAL A 167 5.83 0.04 9.98
C VAL A 167 4.85 -0.19 8.84
N VAL A 168 5.04 -1.27 8.07
CA VAL A 168 4.20 -1.60 6.91
C VAL A 168 3.49 -2.92 7.16
N SER A 169 2.16 -2.91 7.11
CA SER A 169 1.31 -4.09 7.34
C SER A 169 0.23 -4.25 6.28
N GLY A 170 -0.46 -5.39 6.31
CA GLY A 170 -1.49 -5.78 5.35
C GLY A 170 -0.96 -6.72 4.25
N GLY A 171 -1.89 -7.36 3.54
CA GLY A 171 -1.57 -8.35 2.50
C GLY A 171 -0.71 -7.77 1.37
N VAL A 172 -1.01 -6.55 0.91
CA VAL A 172 -0.20 -5.86 -0.12
C VAL A 172 1.13 -5.40 0.46
N GLY A 173 1.15 -5.04 1.74
CA GLY A 173 2.38 -4.74 2.48
C GLY A 173 3.34 -5.93 2.57
N SER A 174 2.94 -7.13 2.14
CA SER A 174 3.78 -8.33 2.05
C SER A 174 4.44 -8.55 0.68
N ASN A 175 4.12 -7.71 -0.31
CA ASN A 175 4.74 -7.74 -1.63
C ASN A 175 6.22 -7.28 -1.57
N CYS A 176 7.13 -8.06 -2.12
CA CYS A 176 8.58 -7.82 -2.00
C CYS A 176 9.01 -6.52 -2.70
N VAL A 177 8.46 -6.22 -3.87
CA VAL A 177 8.78 -5.01 -4.65
C VAL A 177 8.37 -3.75 -3.88
N ILE A 178 7.15 -3.74 -3.34
CA ILE A 178 6.65 -2.63 -2.51
C ILE A 178 7.47 -2.49 -1.23
N ARG A 179 7.79 -3.60 -0.55
CA ARG A 179 8.64 -3.59 0.66
C ARG A 179 10.02 -3.03 0.38
N ALA A 180 10.65 -3.43 -0.71
CA ALA A 180 11.99 -2.98 -1.05
C ALA A 180 12.00 -1.48 -1.37
N GLY A 181 11.04 -0.97 -2.15
CA GLY A 181 10.90 0.48 -2.37
C GLY A 181 10.66 1.27 -1.08
N LEU A 182 9.81 0.77 -0.19
CA LEU A 182 9.57 1.41 1.12
C LEU A 182 10.77 1.31 2.07
N THR A 183 11.59 0.27 1.93
CA THR A 183 12.85 0.12 2.67
C THR A 183 13.84 1.20 2.25
N GLU A 184 13.94 1.51 0.96
CA GLU A 184 14.77 2.62 0.49
C GLU A 184 14.27 3.98 1.00
N VAL A 185 12.96 4.21 1.01
CA VAL A 185 12.38 5.42 1.61
C VAL A 185 12.72 5.49 3.11
N ALA A 186 12.57 4.41 3.85
CA ALA A 186 12.91 4.37 5.27
C ALA A 186 14.40 4.67 5.51
N ASN A 187 15.29 4.03 4.73
CA ASN A 187 16.73 4.24 4.81
C ASN A 187 17.12 5.68 4.49
N HIS A 188 16.48 6.32 3.50
CA HIS A 188 16.74 7.71 3.15
C HIS A 188 16.52 8.67 4.32
N TYR A 189 15.52 8.40 5.17
CA TYR A 189 15.21 9.20 6.36
C TYR A 189 15.80 8.61 7.67
N ASN A 190 16.69 7.63 7.59
CA ASN A 190 17.25 6.92 8.75
C ASN A 190 16.16 6.32 9.68
N LEU A 191 15.02 5.92 9.10
CA LEU A 191 13.95 5.27 9.83
C LEU A 191 14.17 3.76 9.85
N ARG A 192 13.90 3.13 11.00
CA ARG A 192 13.81 1.67 11.05
C ARG A 192 12.63 1.19 10.21
N PHE A 193 12.89 0.36 9.21
CA PHE A 193 11.84 -0.34 8.47
C PHE A 193 11.37 -1.58 9.24
N VAL A 194 10.05 -1.73 9.41
CA VAL A 194 9.46 -2.89 10.09
C VAL A 194 8.30 -3.41 9.25
N ALA A 195 8.37 -4.67 8.84
CA ALA A 195 7.27 -5.37 8.21
C ALA A 195 6.99 -6.67 8.98
N PRO A 196 5.78 -6.89 9.51
CA PRO A 196 5.46 -8.14 10.18
C PRO A 196 5.60 -9.35 9.24
N PRO A 197 5.81 -10.55 9.81
CA PRO A 197 5.68 -11.80 9.06
C PRO A 197 4.34 -11.85 8.31
N PRO A 198 4.29 -12.40 7.08
CA PRO A 198 3.06 -12.45 6.29
C PRO A 198 1.86 -13.07 7.02
N SER A 199 2.09 -14.08 7.87
CA SER A 199 1.07 -14.72 8.70
C SER A 199 0.40 -13.80 9.73
N LEU A 200 1.06 -12.70 10.09
CA LEU A 200 0.53 -11.68 11.01
C LEU A 200 -0.02 -10.45 10.26
N CYS A 201 0.21 -10.34 8.95
CA CYS A 201 -0.26 -9.22 8.13
C CYS A 201 -1.72 -9.36 7.65
N THR A 202 -2.26 -10.57 7.65
CA THR A 202 -3.67 -10.86 7.34
C THR A 202 -4.51 -10.82 8.61
N ASP A 203 -5.81 -10.53 8.47
CA ASP A 203 -6.70 -10.43 9.63
C ASP A 203 -6.70 -11.73 10.46
N ASN A 204 -6.36 -11.62 11.74
CA ASN A 204 -6.21 -12.76 12.65
C ASN A 204 -6.63 -12.40 14.08
N GLY A 205 -6.98 -13.40 14.89
CA GLY A 205 -7.37 -13.18 16.29
C GLY A 205 -6.22 -12.73 17.21
N ILE A 206 -4.96 -13.00 16.82
CA ILE A 206 -3.78 -12.68 17.63
C ILE A 206 -3.63 -11.16 17.77
N MET A 207 -3.80 -10.39 16.70
CA MET A 207 -3.70 -8.93 16.74
C MET A 207 -4.78 -8.31 17.65
N ILE A 208 -5.98 -8.90 17.68
CA ILE A 208 -7.09 -8.45 18.53
C ILE A 208 -6.77 -8.74 20.00
N ALA A 209 -6.35 -9.97 20.31
CA ALA A 209 -5.95 -10.36 21.66
C ALA A 209 -4.78 -9.52 22.17
N TRP A 210 -3.77 -9.29 21.33
CA TRP A 210 -2.61 -8.46 21.68
C TRP A 210 -3.01 -7.01 21.98
N ASN A 211 -3.87 -6.41 21.15
CA ASN A 211 -4.39 -5.07 21.41
C ASN A 211 -5.16 -5.01 22.74
N GLY A 212 -5.99 -6.02 23.04
CA GLY A 212 -6.68 -6.11 24.33
C GLY A 212 -5.72 -6.18 25.52
N VAL A 213 -4.66 -6.99 25.43
CA VAL A 213 -3.62 -7.07 26.47
C VAL A 213 -2.91 -5.72 26.67
N LEU A 214 -2.62 -4.99 25.58
CA LEU A 214 -2.03 -3.66 25.67
C LEU A 214 -2.98 -2.66 26.35
N LEU A 215 -4.27 -2.65 25.96
CA LEU A 215 -5.28 -1.76 26.55
C LEU A 215 -5.48 -2.04 28.04
N GLN A 216 -5.48 -3.32 28.43
CA GLN A 216 -5.57 -3.71 29.84
C GLN A 216 -4.37 -3.23 30.65
N LYS A 217 -3.14 -3.34 30.11
CA LYS A 217 -1.92 -2.90 30.79
C LYS A 217 -1.87 -1.40 31.04
N GLU A 218 -2.41 -0.61 30.11
CA GLU A 218 -2.49 0.84 30.21
C GLU A 218 -3.71 1.32 31.01
N ASN A 219 -4.52 0.43 31.57
CA ASN A 219 -5.79 0.73 32.23
C ASN A 219 -6.71 1.62 31.35
N SER A 220 -6.76 1.30 30.06
CA SER A 220 -7.55 2.05 29.08
C SER A 220 -9.05 2.01 29.43
N SER A 221 -9.72 3.15 29.26
CA SER A 221 -11.18 3.25 29.39
C SER A 221 -11.96 2.49 28.29
N ARG A 222 -11.26 1.97 27.27
CA ARG A 222 -11.86 1.11 26.23
C ARG A 222 -12.05 -0.34 26.67
N ILE A 223 -11.53 -0.74 27.82
CA ILE A 223 -11.81 -2.05 28.38
C ILE A 223 -13.24 -2.06 28.92
N ILE A 224 -14.05 -2.96 28.38
CA ILE A 224 -15.43 -3.16 28.77
C ILE A 224 -15.52 -4.50 29.51
N GLU A 225 -15.92 -4.48 30.77
CA GLU A 225 -16.11 -5.68 31.59
C GLU A 225 -17.51 -6.29 31.42
N ASP A 226 -18.52 -5.43 31.20
CA ASP A 226 -19.90 -5.85 30.96
C ASP A 226 -20.13 -6.12 29.48
N ILE A 227 -20.07 -7.40 29.09
CA ILE A 227 -20.28 -7.83 27.70
C ILE A 227 -21.67 -7.44 27.14
N SER A 228 -22.68 -7.26 28.01
CA SER A 228 -24.02 -6.88 27.56
C SER A 228 -24.11 -5.44 27.04
N SER A 229 -23.12 -4.62 27.39
CA SER A 229 -22.99 -3.23 26.93
C SER A 229 -22.25 -3.08 25.60
N VAL A 230 -21.69 -4.17 25.06
CA VAL A 230 -20.93 -4.15 23.81
C VAL A 230 -21.89 -4.18 22.62
N ASP A 231 -21.85 -3.16 21.79
CA ASP A 231 -22.60 -3.09 20.53
C ASP A 231 -21.67 -3.09 19.31
N PHE A 232 -22.19 -3.55 18.18
CA PHE A 232 -21.46 -3.59 16.92
C PHE A 232 -21.38 -2.21 16.29
N CYS A 233 -20.15 -1.72 16.11
CA CYS A 233 -19.91 -0.46 15.40
C CYS A 233 -19.35 -0.73 13.99
N PRO A 234 -20.16 -0.52 12.92
CA PRO A 234 -19.71 -0.77 11.54
C PRO A 234 -18.65 0.22 11.04
N ARG A 235 -18.44 1.33 11.74
CA ARG A 235 -17.49 2.38 11.36
C ARG A 235 -16.65 2.78 12.56
N SER A 236 -15.35 2.54 12.46
CA SER A 236 -14.38 3.02 13.44
C SER A 236 -13.45 4.01 12.75
N THR A 237 -13.29 5.20 13.33
CA THR A 237 -12.32 6.18 12.86
C THR A 237 -10.91 5.73 13.25
N PHE A 238 -9.93 5.98 12.38
CA PHE A 238 -8.55 5.64 12.69
C PHE A 238 -8.00 6.50 13.83
N GLY A 239 -8.37 7.78 13.86
CA GLY A 239 -7.90 8.77 14.83
C GLY A 239 -8.22 10.19 14.35
N VAL A 240 -7.38 11.16 14.72
CA VAL A 240 -7.52 12.55 14.25
C VAL A 240 -7.18 12.63 12.76
N ASP A 241 -8.08 13.20 11.95
CA ASP A 241 -7.86 13.38 10.51
C ASP A 241 -7.12 14.70 10.22
N CYS A 242 -5.85 14.60 9.84
CA CYS A 242 -4.99 15.74 9.48
C CYS A 242 -4.75 15.87 7.97
N ARG A 243 -5.55 15.21 7.12
CA ARG A 243 -5.34 15.23 5.66
C ARG A 243 -5.44 16.62 5.05
N GLU A 244 -6.37 17.46 5.53
CA GLU A 244 -6.46 18.84 5.05
C GLU A 244 -5.25 19.68 5.49
N ASP A 245 -4.71 19.45 6.69
CA ASP A 245 -3.49 20.13 7.17
C ASP A 245 -2.28 19.74 6.32
N VAL A 246 -2.14 18.45 5.99
CA VAL A 246 -1.10 17.94 5.08
C VAL A 246 -1.18 18.65 3.72
N LYS A 247 -2.39 18.78 3.18
CA LYS A 247 -2.63 19.45 1.90
C LYS A 247 -2.32 20.95 1.96
N GLN A 248 -2.69 21.62 3.05
CA GLN A 248 -2.39 23.04 3.29
C GLN A 248 -0.90 23.31 3.45
N ALA A 249 -0.15 22.39 4.07
CA ALA A 249 1.30 22.49 4.18
C ALA A 249 2.01 22.50 2.82
N ASN A 250 1.34 22.02 1.75
CA ASN A 250 1.76 22.22 0.35
C ASN A 250 3.19 21.73 0.06
N ILE A 251 3.62 20.67 0.75
CA ILE A 251 5.00 20.16 0.74
C ILE A 251 5.33 19.57 -0.62
N SER A 252 6.32 20.17 -1.27
CA SER A 252 6.98 19.63 -2.45
C SER A 252 7.99 18.58 -2.01
N ILE A 253 8.05 17.46 -2.73
CA ILE A 253 9.06 16.43 -2.52
C ILE A 253 9.82 16.22 -3.84
N GLU A 254 11.13 16.05 -3.74
CA GLU A 254 11.91 15.43 -4.82
C GLU A 254 11.77 13.92 -4.68
N PRO A 255 11.12 13.21 -5.64
CA PRO A 255 10.87 11.79 -5.48
C PRO A 255 12.16 11.00 -5.37
N ILE A 256 12.29 10.19 -4.32
CA ILE A 256 13.42 9.26 -4.17
C ILE A 256 13.49 8.35 -5.40
N LYS A 257 14.68 8.28 -6.00
CA LYS A 257 14.95 7.38 -7.11
C LYS A 257 15.10 5.97 -6.57
N LEU A 258 14.14 5.11 -6.90
CA LEU A 258 14.18 3.71 -6.48
C LEU A 258 15.22 2.95 -7.31
N SER A 259 16.00 2.08 -6.68
CA SER A 259 16.98 1.24 -7.39
C SER A 259 16.28 0.33 -8.41
N SER A 260 16.88 0.19 -9.60
CA SER A 260 16.37 -0.70 -10.64
C SER A 260 16.28 -2.15 -10.18
N ASP A 261 17.19 -2.55 -9.29
CA ASP A 261 17.35 -3.92 -8.80
C ASP A 261 16.15 -4.38 -7.97
N ILE A 262 15.35 -3.45 -7.43
CA ILE A 262 14.07 -3.76 -6.75
C ILE A 262 13.07 -4.43 -7.69
N PHE A 263 13.16 -4.10 -8.97
CA PHE A 263 12.23 -4.53 -10.02
C PHE A 263 12.83 -5.61 -10.91
N GLN A 264 14.04 -6.09 -10.59
CA GLN A 264 14.64 -7.26 -11.21
C GLN A 264 14.30 -8.52 -10.39
N PRO A 265 14.17 -9.69 -11.03
CA PRO A 265 13.78 -10.93 -10.37
C PRO A 265 14.79 -11.44 -9.33
#